data_AF-A0A2R6P4X2-F1
#
_entry.id   AF-A0A2R6P4X2-F1
#
_cell.length_a   1.000
_cell.length_b   1.000
_cell.length_c   1.000
_cell.angle_alpha   90.00
_cell.angle_beta   90.00
_cell.angle_gamma   90.00
#
_symmetry.space_group_name_H-M   'P 1'
#
loop_
_entity.id
_entity.type
_entity.pdbx_description
1 polymer ?
#
loop_
_entity_poly.entity_id
_entity_poly.type
_entity_poly.pdbx_seq_one_letter_code
_entity_poly.pdbx_strand_id
1 'polypeptide(L)'
;MCVHWFLIYIWRESIKAIPSTNMPSCNYTAVLLMILPLFYPISTFAHPHHHQCSMHFNRKVFQRNMTNCKKLQTLGAEFGWNHHNSSVVDICIGASQQSETGWLAWGLNPLSQSQMIGTRALIGIRQPNGSLAINTYNVTWETKLGCGLRPSEIDVGVRDVKFEYVGAFKYYSICATLIIPKIYNTMRLNHVWQVGHEANGVEPLKHQTTLENVDSTETVNLASGRSHSNGVYRHNLRTVHGLLNIVGWGTLLPVGVIIARYFRRFPIQYPWWFQAHVSCQLTGYVLGTTGWIIGLYLGKASKPYSFPIHALISHFLFVFATLQMLAIRLKPKPMDEYIRYWAMYHHLLGCALLAVIIVNIFRGIGIFTPNHTWKRAYIGLLGALALITLALEIFTWAKFMKGTDGTDPNRNGNKNKIGTNSSPQTQEVPQL
;
A
#
# COMPACT_ATOMS: atom_id res chain seq x y z
N MET A 1 15.23 16.72 -7.23
CA MET A 1 14.65 17.97 -7.80
C MET A 1 13.93 17.73 -9.12
N CYS A 2 14.56 17.17 -10.17
CA CYS A 2 13.97 17.10 -11.52
C CYS A 2 12.52 16.58 -11.59
N VAL A 3 12.18 15.46 -10.93
CA VAL A 3 10.81 14.90 -10.99
C VAL A 3 9.74 15.87 -10.45
N HIS A 4 10.05 16.65 -9.40
CA HIS A 4 9.10 17.62 -8.87
C HIS A 4 8.85 18.78 -9.85
N TRP A 5 9.92 19.32 -10.44
CA TRP A 5 9.84 20.34 -11.50
C TRP A 5 9.16 19.81 -12.76
N PHE A 6 9.38 18.55 -13.12
CA PHE A 6 8.72 17.88 -14.25
C PHE A 6 7.22 17.68 -14.00
N LEU A 7 6.81 17.35 -12.78
CA LEU A 7 5.40 17.28 -12.38
C LEU A 7 4.73 18.67 -12.36
N ILE A 8 5.40 19.70 -11.84
CA ILE A 8 4.92 21.10 -11.89
C ILE A 8 4.79 21.57 -13.34
N TYR A 9 5.78 21.26 -14.18
CA TYR A 9 5.77 21.56 -15.61
C TYR A 9 4.60 20.87 -16.31
N ILE A 10 4.46 19.54 -16.19
CA ILE A 10 3.31 18.80 -16.75
C ILE A 10 1.99 19.40 -16.26
N TRP A 11 1.84 19.70 -14.97
CA TRP A 11 0.61 20.29 -14.42
C TRP A 11 0.29 21.66 -15.04
N ARG A 12 1.25 22.60 -15.03
CA ARG A 12 1.11 23.94 -15.62
C ARG A 12 0.82 23.88 -17.13
N GLU A 13 1.48 22.96 -17.82
CA GLU A 13 1.38 22.80 -19.27
C GLU A 13 0.09 22.05 -19.69
N SER A 14 -0.39 21.07 -18.92
CA SER A 14 -1.69 20.43 -19.12
C SER A 14 -2.85 21.43 -18.97
N ILE A 15 -2.78 22.37 -18.03
CA ILE A 15 -3.80 23.41 -17.86
C ILE A 15 -3.91 24.29 -19.12
N LYS A 16 -2.77 24.69 -19.71
CA LYS A 16 -2.74 25.47 -20.97
C LYS A 16 -3.30 24.73 -22.20
N ALA A 17 -3.43 23.41 -22.15
CA ALA A 17 -3.96 22.60 -23.26
C ALA A 17 -5.49 22.43 -23.23
N ILE A 18 -6.18 23.01 -22.23
CA ILE A 18 -7.64 23.03 -22.16
C ILE A 18 -8.16 24.20 -23.03
N PRO A 19 -9.02 23.96 -24.04
CA PRO A 19 -9.49 25.01 -24.93
C PRO A 19 -10.23 26.16 -24.22
N SER A 20 -9.78 27.39 -24.44
CA SER A 20 -10.33 28.60 -23.83
C SER A 20 -11.49 29.19 -24.63
N THR A 21 -12.61 28.46 -24.75
CA THR A 21 -13.84 28.97 -25.36
C THR A 21 -14.87 29.29 -24.28
N ASN A 22 -15.11 30.59 -24.07
CA ASN A 22 -16.13 31.19 -23.18
C ASN A 22 -16.24 30.55 -21.79
N MET A 23 -15.28 30.86 -20.92
CA MET A 23 -15.40 30.63 -19.48
C MET A 23 -16.38 31.64 -18.85
N PRO A 24 -17.54 31.24 -18.30
CA PRO A 24 -17.86 31.71 -16.95
C PRO A 24 -16.72 31.23 -16.04
N SER A 25 -16.30 32.04 -15.07
CA SER A 25 -15.10 31.82 -14.26
C SER A 25 -15.01 30.40 -13.72
N CYS A 26 -14.22 29.56 -14.39
CA CYS A 26 -14.12 28.13 -14.10
C CYS A 26 -13.37 27.98 -12.79
N ASN A 27 -14.14 27.81 -11.71
CA ASN A 27 -13.68 28.00 -10.35
C ASN A 27 -12.50 27.06 -10.04
N TYR A 28 -11.26 27.58 -10.05
CA TYR A 28 -10.07 26.83 -9.67
C TYR A 28 -10.19 26.27 -8.25
N THR A 29 -10.97 26.96 -7.41
CA THR A 29 -11.46 26.49 -6.12
C THR A 29 -12.12 25.12 -6.21
N ALA A 30 -12.86 24.74 -7.27
CA ALA A 30 -13.47 23.41 -7.39
C ALA A 30 -12.43 22.28 -7.56
N VAL A 31 -11.35 22.53 -8.31
CA VAL A 31 -10.24 21.57 -8.42
C VAL A 31 -9.46 21.50 -7.10
N LEU A 32 -9.18 22.65 -6.48
CA LEU A 32 -8.62 22.67 -5.12
C LEU A 32 -9.55 22.01 -4.08
N LEU A 33 -10.87 22.10 -4.21
CA LEU A 33 -11.87 21.52 -3.29
C LEU A 33 -12.11 20.02 -3.50
N MET A 34 -11.67 19.44 -4.63
CA MET A 34 -11.51 17.98 -4.74
C MET A 34 -10.17 17.50 -4.16
N ILE A 35 -9.16 18.38 -4.11
CA ILE A 35 -7.82 18.07 -3.59
C ILE A 35 -7.72 18.29 -2.07
N LEU A 36 -8.39 19.30 -1.52
CA LEU A 36 -8.46 19.64 -0.10
C LEU A 36 -8.98 18.49 0.79
N PRO A 37 -10.08 17.78 0.48
CA PRO A 37 -10.53 16.63 1.28
C PRO A 37 -9.61 15.39 1.14
N LEU A 38 -8.66 15.39 0.20
CA LEU A 38 -7.61 14.37 0.09
C LEU A 38 -6.34 14.75 0.85
N PHE A 39 -6.16 16.02 1.22
CA PHE A 39 -5.12 16.50 2.13
C PHE A 39 -5.61 16.72 3.57
N TYR A 40 -6.91 16.82 3.79
CA TYR A 40 -7.49 16.61 5.10
C TYR A 40 -7.15 15.18 5.54
N PRO A 41 -6.50 14.97 6.69
CA PRO A 41 -6.30 13.62 7.18
C PRO A 41 -7.68 13.02 7.46
N ILE A 42 -7.97 11.86 6.88
CA ILE A 42 -9.13 11.05 7.26
C ILE A 42 -8.80 10.44 8.63
N SER A 43 -8.90 11.27 9.68
CA SER A 43 -8.67 10.93 11.08
C SER A 43 -9.88 10.23 11.71
N THR A 44 -10.66 9.50 10.90
CA THR A 44 -11.70 8.59 11.35
C THR A 44 -11.10 7.19 11.53
N PHE A 45 -11.16 6.67 12.75
CA PHE A 45 -10.75 5.30 13.12
C PHE A 45 -9.25 4.99 13.11
N ALA A 46 -8.43 5.99 13.45
CA ALA A 46 -7.39 5.74 14.45
C ALA A 46 -7.98 5.97 15.85
N HIS A 47 -8.77 5.01 16.36
CA HIS A 47 -8.96 4.97 17.82
C HIS A 47 -7.59 4.78 18.45
N PRO A 48 -7.19 5.59 19.45
CA PRO A 48 -6.06 5.25 20.30
C PRO A 48 -6.48 4.05 21.16
N HIS A 49 -6.34 2.84 20.61
CA HIS A 49 -6.31 1.63 21.42
C HIS A 49 -5.16 1.81 22.41
N HIS A 50 -5.51 2.14 23.67
CA HIS A 50 -4.53 2.29 24.75
C HIS A 50 -3.57 1.11 24.72
N HIS A 51 -2.27 1.37 24.85
CA HIS A 51 -1.18 0.39 24.71
C HIS A 51 -1.14 -0.69 25.82
N GLN A 52 -2.26 -0.95 26.48
CA GLN A 52 -2.45 -2.00 27.46
C GLN A 52 -2.21 -3.38 26.82
N CYS A 53 -1.35 -4.16 27.47
CA CYS A 53 -1.12 -5.56 27.16
C CYS A 53 -2.39 -6.41 27.36
N SER A 54 -2.39 -7.64 26.85
CA SER A 54 -3.44 -8.61 27.11
C SER A 54 -3.61 -8.88 28.61
N MET A 55 -4.83 -9.20 29.04
CA MET A 55 -5.11 -9.57 30.44
C MET A 55 -4.25 -10.76 30.90
N HIS A 56 -3.96 -11.70 29.99
CA HIS A 56 -3.07 -12.83 30.23
C HIS A 56 -1.63 -12.39 30.51
N PHE A 57 -1.07 -11.50 29.68
CA PHE A 57 0.31 -11.06 29.83
C PHE A 57 0.49 -10.08 31.00
N ASN A 58 -0.47 -9.16 31.23
CA ASN A 58 -0.51 -8.34 32.44
C ASN A 58 -0.45 -9.18 33.71
N ARG A 59 -1.18 -10.31 33.77
CA ARG A 59 -1.12 -11.23 34.93
C ARG A 59 0.29 -11.80 35.16
N LYS A 60 1.04 -12.14 34.09
CA LYS A 60 2.44 -12.59 34.21
C LYS A 60 3.38 -11.48 34.67
N VAL A 61 3.19 -10.27 34.16
CA VAL A 61 3.95 -9.06 34.53
C VAL A 61 3.72 -8.72 36.02
N PHE A 62 2.47 -8.73 36.49
CA PHE A 62 2.16 -8.55 37.92
C PHE A 62 2.67 -9.69 38.81
N GLN A 63 2.64 -10.96 38.34
CA GLN A 63 3.24 -12.09 39.06
C GLN A 63 4.78 -11.99 39.25
N ARG A 64 5.44 -11.09 38.51
CA ARG A 64 6.86 -10.73 38.63
C ARG A 64 7.09 -9.42 39.39
N ASN A 65 6.05 -8.82 39.99
CA ASN A 65 6.09 -7.49 40.60
C ASN A 65 6.56 -6.37 39.65
N MET A 66 6.34 -6.55 38.34
CA MET A 66 6.70 -5.58 37.31
C MET A 66 5.52 -4.64 37.04
N THR A 67 5.82 -3.36 36.78
CA THR A 67 4.81 -2.30 36.64
C THR A 67 4.59 -1.82 35.21
N ASN A 68 5.60 -1.90 34.35
CA ASN A 68 5.50 -1.40 32.97
C ASN A 68 5.17 -2.53 31.99
N CYS A 69 4.24 -2.25 31.07
CA CYS A 69 3.89 -3.15 29.97
C CYS A 69 3.46 -2.36 28.73
N LYS A 70 3.83 -2.83 27.54
CA LYS A 70 3.27 -2.36 26.26
C LYS A 70 3.18 -3.49 25.23
N LYS A 71 2.24 -3.35 24.29
CA LYS A 71 2.25 -4.12 23.03
C LYS A 71 3.35 -3.59 22.10
N LEU A 72 4.03 -4.51 21.42
CA LEU A 72 4.97 -4.21 20.35
C LEU A 72 4.24 -4.18 19.00
N GLN A 73 4.84 -3.57 17.99
CA GLN A 73 4.16 -3.27 16.71
C GLN A 73 3.87 -4.50 15.82
N THR A 74 4.55 -5.62 16.07
CA THR A 74 4.68 -6.75 15.11
C THR A 74 4.69 -8.10 15.82
N LEU A 75 4.35 -9.17 15.08
CA LEU A 75 4.39 -10.57 15.53
C LEU A 75 3.50 -10.85 16.75
N GLY A 76 2.49 -10.01 17.00
CA GLY A 76 1.59 -10.12 18.16
C GLY A 76 2.31 -10.07 19.51
N ALA A 77 3.49 -9.44 19.58
CA ALA A 77 4.36 -9.50 20.75
C ALA A 77 4.03 -8.44 21.81
N GLU A 78 4.26 -8.77 23.09
CA GLU A 78 3.99 -7.93 24.25
C GLU A 78 5.23 -7.89 25.15
N PHE A 79 5.65 -6.70 25.59
CA PHE A 79 6.87 -6.48 26.36
C PHE A 79 6.57 -5.78 27.69
N GLY A 80 6.95 -6.44 28.78
CA GLY A 80 6.91 -5.89 30.13
C GLY A 80 8.33 -5.76 30.69
N TRP A 81 8.57 -4.73 31.49
CA TRP A 81 9.88 -4.51 32.12
C TRP A 81 9.78 -3.83 33.49
N ASN A 82 10.80 -4.02 34.31
CA ASN A 82 11.04 -3.20 35.49
C ASN A 82 12.51 -2.80 35.55
N HIS A 83 12.78 -1.51 35.77
CA HIS A 83 14.12 -0.92 35.70
C HIS A 83 14.54 -0.50 37.11
N HIS A 84 15.21 -1.41 37.82
CA HIS A 84 15.65 -1.20 39.21
C HIS A 84 16.81 -0.21 39.29
N ASN A 85 17.78 -0.35 38.37
CA ASN A 85 18.91 0.56 38.19
C ASN A 85 19.51 0.37 36.79
N SER A 86 20.57 1.14 36.47
CA SER A 86 21.26 1.13 35.18
C SER A 86 21.84 -0.21 34.73
N SER A 87 21.95 -1.19 35.64
CA SER A 87 22.56 -2.49 35.39
C SER A 87 21.68 -3.68 35.76
N VAL A 88 20.49 -3.49 36.36
CA VAL A 88 19.57 -4.58 36.73
C VAL A 88 18.16 -4.28 36.23
N VAL A 89 17.66 -5.14 35.35
CA VAL A 89 16.37 -4.97 34.67
C VAL A 89 15.64 -6.31 34.60
N ASP A 90 14.42 -6.38 35.13
CA ASP A 90 13.52 -7.50 34.85
C ASP A 90 12.85 -7.29 33.50
N ILE A 91 12.78 -8.35 32.70
CA ILE A 91 12.05 -8.36 31.42
C ILE A 91 11.09 -9.54 31.36
N CYS A 92 9.97 -9.32 30.70
CA CYS A 92 9.10 -10.34 30.15
C CYS A 92 8.81 -9.97 28.69
N ILE A 93 8.89 -10.95 27.81
CA ILE A 93 8.43 -10.89 26.42
C ILE A 93 7.44 -12.03 26.23
N GLY A 94 6.35 -11.77 25.52
CA GLY A 94 5.45 -12.84 25.06
C GLY A 94 4.95 -12.59 23.66
N ALA A 95 4.45 -13.65 23.01
CA ALA A 95 3.86 -13.59 21.69
C ALA A 95 2.86 -14.74 21.50
N SER A 96 1.77 -14.48 20.78
CA SER A 96 0.90 -15.55 20.28
C SER A 96 1.48 -16.12 18.98
N GLN A 97 1.38 -17.43 18.80
CA GLN A 97 1.97 -18.17 17.67
C GLN A 97 0.93 -19.11 17.06
N GLN A 98 0.99 -19.32 15.74
CA GLN A 98 0.02 -20.20 15.06
C GLN A 98 0.34 -21.69 15.26
N SER A 99 1.64 -22.03 15.28
CA SER A 99 2.14 -23.38 15.59
C SER A 99 2.32 -23.59 17.10
N GLU A 100 2.13 -24.84 17.52
CA GLU A 100 2.49 -25.28 18.87
C GLU A 100 3.98 -25.62 19.01
N THR A 101 4.72 -25.72 17.90
CA THR A 101 6.18 -25.90 17.89
C THR A 101 6.87 -24.61 17.45
N GLY A 102 8.19 -24.57 17.66
CA GLY A 102 9.04 -23.48 17.20
C GLY A 102 9.61 -22.70 18.37
N TRP A 103 9.75 -21.39 18.20
CA TRP A 103 10.54 -20.60 19.13
C TRP A 103 10.12 -19.13 19.22
N LEU A 104 10.41 -18.54 20.37
CA LEU A 104 10.32 -17.11 20.66
C LEU A 104 11.74 -16.61 20.98
N ALA A 105 12.19 -15.56 20.31
CA ALA A 105 13.47 -14.90 20.56
C ALA A 105 13.25 -13.46 20.99
N TRP A 106 14.04 -13.01 21.96
CA TRP A 106 14.20 -11.60 22.31
C TRP A 106 15.66 -11.31 22.64
N GLY A 107 16.17 -10.14 22.32
CA GLY A 107 17.55 -9.81 22.61
C GLY A 107 17.90 -8.33 22.53
N LEU A 108 19.07 -8.01 23.09
CA LEU A 108 19.66 -6.67 23.11
C LEU A 108 20.70 -6.53 22.01
N ASN A 109 20.82 -5.34 21.41
CA ASN A 109 21.88 -5.05 20.44
C ASN A 109 22.74 -3.87 20.93
N PRO A 110 24.07 -4.04 21.13
CA PRO A 110 24.94 -2.96 21.60
C PRO A 110 25.29 -1.93 20.51
N LEU A 111 24.95 -2.19 19.25
CA LEU A 111 25.23 -1.28 18.13
C LEU A 111 24.33 -0.05 18.15
N SER A 112 24.75 1.02 17.48
CA SER A 112 24.05 2.31 17.46
C SER A 112 22.66 2.29 16.81
N GLN A 113 22.37 1.29 15.98
CA GLN A 113 21.07 1.09 15.33
C GLN A 113 20.43 -0.24 15.74
N SER A 114 19.12 -0.21 15.98
CA SER A 114 18.32 -1.40 16.32
C SER A 114 18.18 -2.32 15.10
N GLN A 115 18.87 -3.47 15.10
CA GLN A 115 18.91 -4.43 14.00
C GLN A 115 19.15 -5.87 14.49
N MET A 116 18.92 -6.88 13.65
CA MET A 116 19.08 -8.29 14.03
C MET A 116 20.54 -8.72 14.23
N ILE A 117 21.49 -8.20 13.44
CA ILE A 117 22.90 -8.62 13.48
C ILE A 117 23.63 -7.93 14.63
N GLY A 118 24.36 -8.69 15.43
CA GLY A 118 24.98 -8.25 16.69
C GLY A 118 24.11 -8.50 17.93
N THR A 119 22.89 -9.02 17.76
CA THR A 119 21.96 -9.22 18.89
C THR A 119 22.45 -10.31 19.85
N ARG A 120 22.39 -10.02 21.14
CA ARG A 120 22.53 -10.95 22.24
C ARG A 120 21.14 -11.46 22.60
N ALA A 121 20.81 -12.64 22.08
CA ALA A 121 19.46 -13.18 22.11
C ALA A 121 19.30 -14.23 23.22
N LEU A 122 18.15 -14.19 23.87
CA LEU A 122 17.58 -15.23 24.71
C LEU A 122 16.46 -15.89 23.90
N ILE A 123 16.61 -17.17 23.56
CA ILE A 123 15.67 -17.88 22.68
C ILE A 123 15.11 -19.09 23.42
N GLY A 124 13.79 -19.12 23.56
CA GLY A 124 13.01 -20.25 24.06
C GLY A 124 12.47 -21.08 22.91
N ILE A 125 12.72 -22.38 22.94
CA ILE A 125 12.37 -23.35 21.88
C ILE A 125 11.44 -24.42 22.46
N ARG A 126 10.26 -24.62 21.86
CA ARG A 126 9.38 -25.77 22.14
C ARG A 126 9.54 -26.81 21.04
N GLN A 127 10.05 -27.97 21.44
CA GLN A 127 10.24 -29.13 20.57
C GLN A 127 8.90 -29.88 20.32
N PRO A 128 8.81 -30.72 19.26
CA PRO A 128 7.61 -31.52 18.99
C PRO A 128 7.17 -32.46 20.13
N ASN A 129 8.12 -32.95 20.95
CA ASN A 129 7.86 -33.74 22.14
C ASN A 129 7.29 -32.92 23.33
N GLY A 130 7.04 -31.63 23.13
CA GLY A 130 6.51 -30.70 24.14
C GLY A 130 7.55 -30.13 25.11
N SER A 131 8.81 -30.60 25.07
CA SER A 131 9.88 -30.07 25.92
C SER A 131 10.21 -28.61 25.60
N LEU A 132 10.59 -27.86 26.64
CA LEU A 132 10.93 -26.45 26.58
C LEU A 132 12.42 -26.27 26.88
N ALA A 133 13.18 -25.79 25.91
CA ALA A 133 14.56 -25.37 26.08
C ALA A 133 14.65 -23.83 26.06
N ILE A 134 15.62 -23.25 26.78
CA ILE A 134 15.92 -21.83 26.69
C ILE A 134 17.42 -21.60 26.91
N ASN A 135 18.04 -20.88 25.97
CA ASN A 135 19.48 -20.64 25.97
C ASN A 135 19.80 -19.23 25.47
N THR A 136 21.04 -18.79 25.68
CA THR A 136 21.62 -17.57 25.10
C THR A 136 22.27 -17.86 23.75
N TYR A 137 22.23 -16.88 22.85
CA TYR A 137 22.75 -16.98 21.50
C TYR A 137 23.35 -15.64 21.03
N ASN A 138 24.52 -15.70 20.42
CA ASN A 138 25.18 -14.57 19.75
C ASN A 138 24.77 -14.55 18.26
N VAL A 139 23.93 -13.60 17.84
CA VAL A 139 23.45 -13.51 16.45
C VAL A 139 24.42 -12.69 15.61
N THR A 140 25.14 -13.34 14.69
CA THR A 140 26.24 -12.74 13.92
C THR A 140 25.89 -12.55 12.43
N TRP A 141 26.88 -12.19 11.60
CA TRP A 141 26.67 -12.06 10.14
C TRP A 141 26.55 -13.44 9.47
N GLU A 142 27.28 -14.42 9.98
CA GLU A 142 27.32 -15.82 9.52
C GLU A 142 25.93 -16.45 9.64
N THR A 143 25.19 -16.18 10.73
CA THR A 143 23.79 -16.60 10.90
C THR A 143 22.88 -16.13 9.76
N LYS A 144 23.13 -14.92 9.23
CA LYS A 144 22.35 -14.36 8.10
C LYS A 144 22.74 -14.99 6.76
N LEU A 145 23.98 -15.45 6.60
CA LEU A 145 24.44 -16.23 5.45
C LEU A 145 23.87 -17.66 5.44
N GLY A 146 23.36 -18.15 6.58
CA GLY A 146 22.76 -19.48 6.73
C GLY A 146 23.58 -20.45 7.58
N CYS A 147 24.64 -19.99 8.25
CA CYS A 147 25.35 -20.80 9.24
C CYS A 147 24.44 -21.03 10.47
N GLY A 148 24.50 -22.24 11.04
CA GLY A 148 23.60 -22.65 12.11
C GLY A 148 23.77 -21.87 13.41
N LEU A 149 22.67 -21.51 14.06
CA LEU A 149 22.67 -20.70 15.28
C LEU A 149 22.69 -21.59 16.52
N ARG A 150 23.86 -21.77 17.14
CA ARG A 150 24.05 -22.63 18.31
C ARG A 150 24.11 -21.83 19.62
N PRO A 151 23.70 -22.43 20.77
CA PRO A 151 23.83 -21.81 22.08
C PRO A 151 25.26 -21.31 22.33
N SER A 152 25.36 -20.10 22.87
CA SER A 152 26.63 -19.39 23.06
C SER A 152 26.53 -18.41 24.23
N GLU A 153 27.66 -18.18 24.89
CA GLU A 153 27.76 -17.14 25.92
C GLU A 153 27.60 -15.74 25.30
N ILE A 154 27.08 -14.81 26.10
CA ILE A 154 26.82 -13.42 25.71
C ILE A 154 27.27 -12.47 26.83
N ASP A 155 27.64 -11.25 26.47
CA ASP A 155 28.09 -10.21 27.41
C ASP A 155 27.00 -9.70 28.38
N VAL A 156 25.72 -9.95 28.08
CA VAL A 156 24.60 -9.64 28.97
C VAL A 156 24.40 -10.80 29.95
N GLY A 157 24.63 -10.57 31.24
CA GLY A 157 24.34 -11.58 32.27
C GLY A 157 22.84 -11.83 32.38
N VAL A 158 22.43 -13.08 32.49
CA VAL A 158 21.01 -13.47 32.56
C VAL A 158 20.79 -14.36 33.78
N ARG A 159 19.78 -14.02 34.59
CA ARG A 159 19.35 -14.78 35.78
C ARG A 159 17.84 -15.01 35.74
N ASP A 160 17.36 -15.89 36.62
CA ASP A 160 15.94 -16.13 36.88
C ASP A 160 15.13 -16.37 35.59
N VAL A 161 15.73 -17.13 34.68
CA VAL A 161 15.21 -17.39 33.34
C VAL A 161 14.06 -18.40 33.41
N LYS A 162 12.91 -18.02 32.87
CA LYS A 162 11.76 -18.90 32.69
C LYS A 162 11.22 -18.78 31.27
N PHE A 163 11.03 -19.92 30.61
CA PHE A 163 10.30 -20.04 29.36
C PHE A 163 9.04 -20.87 29.58
N GLU A 164 7.91 -20.41 29.08
CA GLU A 164 6.60 -21.03 29.28
C GLU A 164 5.77 -20.99 27.99
N TYR A 165 4.93 -22.01 27.81
CA TYR A 165 3.95 -22.11 26.74
C TYR A 165 2.55 -22.33 27.33
N VAL A 166 1.55 -21.60 26.83
CA VAL A 166 0.15 -21.68 27.27
C VAL A 166 -0.72 -22.10 26.08
N GLY A 167 -1.02 -23.40 26.01
CA GLY A 167 -1.68 -24.03 24.86
C GLY A 167 -3.06 -23.43 24.52
N ALA A 168 -3.86 -23.07 25.53
CA ALA A 168 -5.20 -22.52 25.36
C ALA A 168 -5.27 -21.25 24.47
N PHE A 169 -4.17 -20.52 24.33
CA PHE A 169 -4.06 -19.31 23.50
C PHE A 169 -2.83 -19.35 22.57
N LYS A 170 -2.21 -20.53 22.42
CA LYS A 170 -0.91 -20.76 21.75
C LYS A 170 0.11 -19.67 22.04
N TYR A 171 0.27 -19.33 23.31
CA TYR A 171 1.03 -18.16 23.75
C TYR A 171 2.36 -18.57 24.39
N TYR A 172 3.46 -18.01 23.88
CA TYR A 172 4.79 -18.16 24.43
C TYR A 172 5.14 -16.98 25.33
N SER A 173 5.87 -17.22 26.42
CA SER A 173 6.46 -16.16 27.23
C SER A 173 7.84 -16.53 27.76
N ILE A 174 8.78 -15.60 27.65
CA ILE A 174 10.09 -15.64 28.28
C ILE A 174 10.14 -14.51 29.32
N CYS A 175 10.54 -14.80 30.55
CA CYS A 175 10.84 -13.80 31.56
C CYS A 175 12.23 -14.07 32.16
N ALA A 176 13.00 -13.01 32.40
CA ALA A 176 14.37 -13.10 32.91
C ALA A 176 14.76 -11.83 33.67
N THR A 177 15.79 -11.92 34.51
CA THR A 177 16.43 -10.78 35.16
C THR A 177 17.78 -10.55 34.50
N LEU A 178 17.98 -9.36 33.94
CA LEU A 178 19.17 -9.01 33.15
C LEU A 178 20.17 -8.22 33.99
N ILE A 179 21.44 -8.60 33.87
CA ILE A 179 22.59 -7.84 34.34
C ILE A 179 23.21 -7.17 33.10
N ILE A 180 22.93 -5.88 32.97
CA ILE A 180 23.28 -5.08 31.79
C ILE A 180 24.67 -4.45 31.98
N PRO A 181 25.69 -4.81 31.18
CA PRO A 181 27.02 -4.23 31.26
C PRO A 181 27.07 -2.81 30.65
N LYS A 182 28.09 -2.04 31.05
CA LYS A 182 28.24 -0.59 30.74
C LYS A 182 28.30 -0.21 29.25
N ILE A 183 28.42 -1.18 28.33
CA ILE A 183 28.36 -0.94 26.88
C ILE A 183 26.93 -0.61 26.40
N TYR A 184 25.90 -1.07 27.11
CA TYR A 184 24.51 -0.71 26.83
C TYR A 184 24.09 0.51 27.63
N ASN A 185 23.15 1.28 27.07
CA ASN A 185 22.54 2.43 27.74
C ASN A 185 21.05 2.16 27.95
N THR A 186 20.60 2.00 29.21
CA THR A 186 19.18 1.71 29.53
C THR A 186 18.21 2.82 29.11
N MET A 187 18.72 4.04 28.85
CA MET A 187 17.96 5.17 28.33
C MET A 187 17.83 5.16 26.80
N ARG A 188 18.58 4.31 26.08
CA ARG A 188 18.57 4.15 24.63
C ARG A 188 18.85 2.69 24.23
N LEU A 189 18.12 1.75 24.82
CA LEU A 189 18.38 0.34 24.69
C LEU A 189 17.78 -0.22 23.38
N ASN A 190 18.62 -0.66 22.46
CA ASN A 190 18.17 -1.30 21.24
C ASN A 190 17.79 -2.76 21.51
N HIS A 191 16.56 -3.16 21.19
CA HIS A 191 16.11 -4.55 21.31
C HIS A 191 15.45 -5.09 20.04
N VAL A 192 15.40 -6.41 19.94
CA VAL A 192 14.88 -7.18 18.80
C VAL A 192 14.03 -8.33 19.33
N TRP A 193 12.94 -8.65 18.64
CA TRP A 193 12.16 -9.86 18.87
C TRP A 193 11.91 -10.58 17.55
N GLN A 194 11.80 -11.90 17.60
CA GLN A 194 11.39 -12.73 16.46
C GLN A 194 10.61 -13.95 16.96
N VAL A 195 9.80 -14.53 16.08
CA VAL A 195 9.18 -15.84 16.30
C VAL A 195 9.44 -16.74 15.09
N GLY A 196 9.60 -18.04 15.34
CA GLY A 196 9.72 -19.07 14.31
C GLY A 196 8.89 -20.31 14.65
N HIS A 197 8.68 -21.18 13.66
CA HIS A 197 7.80 -22.36 13.79
C HIS A 197 8.57 -23.69 13.94
N GLU A 198 9.89 -23.67 13.66
CA GLU A 198 10.73 -24.86 13.52
C GLU A 198 12.10 -24.66 14.20
N ALA A 199 12.64 -25.73 14.76
CA ALA A 199 13.96 -25.79 15.39
C ALA A 199 14.50 -27.22 15.33
N ASN A 200 15.82 -27.38 15.20
CA ASN A 200 16.52 -28.66 15.26
C ASN A 200 17.18 -28.82 16.64
N GLY A 201 16.43 -29.37 17.60
CA GLY A 201 16.85 -29.49 19.00
C GLY A 201 17.03 -28.12 19.66
N VAL A 202 18.29 -27.69 19.83
CA VAL A 202 18.68 -26.38 20.38
C VAL A 202 19.14 -25.38 19.30
N GLU A 203 18.87 -25.65 18.03
CA GLU A 203 19.13 -24.73 16.92
C GLU A 203 17.80 -24.18 16.37
N PRO A 204 17.47 -22.89 16.57
CA PRO A 204 16.26 -22.30 15.99
C PRO A 204 16.43 -22.13 14.48
N LEU A 205 15.53 -22.71 13.69
CA LEU A 205 15.58 -22.55 12.23
C LEU A 205 15.12 -21.15 11.83
N LYS A 206 15.63 -20.69 10.67
CA LYS A 206 15.40 -19.34 10.13
C LYS A 206 13.91 -19.00 10.04
N HIS A 207 13.50 -17.95 10.76
CA HIS A 207 12.14 -17.44 10.73
C HIS A 207 11.75 -16.91 9.34
N GLN A 208 10.43 -16.80 9.10
CA GLN A 208 9.91 -16.11 7.92
C GLN A 208 10.45 -14.68 7.84
N THR A 209 10.70 -14.17 6.64
CA THR A 209 11.29 -12.84 6.43
C THR A 209 10.24 -11.76 6.11
N THR A 210 9.05 -11.84 6.70
CA THR A 210 7.94 -10.91 6.40
C THR A 210 8.28 -9.46 6.79
N LEU A 211 7.46 -8.51 6.34
CA LEU A 211 7.59 -7.11 6.78
C LEU A 211 7.53 -6.96 8.30
N GLU A 212 6.69 -7.75 8.99
CA GLU A 212 6.62 -7.75 10.45
C GLU A 212 7.95 -8.18 11.06
N ASN A 213 8.57 -9.26 10.56
CA ASN A 213 9.88 -9.70 11.02
C ASN A 213 10.96 -8.62 10.78
N VAL A 214 10.95 -7.94 9.63
CA VAL A 214 11.88 -6.87 9.28
C VAL A 214 11.66 -5.58 10.11
N ASP A 215 10.46 -5.40 10.65
CA ASP A 215 10.06 -4.26 11.50
C ASP A 215 10.12 -4.58 13.01
N SER A 216 10.45 -5.82 13.41
CA SER A 216 10.46 -6.29 14.82
C SER A 216 11.69 -5.85 15.62
N THR A 217 11.92 -4.53 15.67
CA THR A 217 13.00 -3.91 16.44
C THR A 217 12.70 -2.45 16.78
N GLU A 218 13.18 -1.99 17.93
CA GLU A 218 13.10 -0.59 18.36
C GLU A 218 14.23 -0.21 19.33
N THR A 219 14.42 1.10 19.53
CA THR A 219 15.16 1.66 20.67
C THR A 219 14.17 2.01 21.78
N VAL A 220 14.32 1.48 22.99
CA VAL A 220 13.48 1.79 24.16
C VAL A 220 14.26 2.51 25.25
N ASN A 221 13.61 3.48 25.90
CA ASN A 221 14.08 4.12 27.12
C ASN A 221 13.39 3.44 28.31
N LEU A 222 14.11 2.64 29.11
CA LEU A 222 13.49 1.81 30.15
C LEU A 222 12.93 2.62 31.33
N ALA A 223 13.46 3.82 31.60
CA ALA A 223 12.97 4.67 32.68
C ALA A 223 11.65 5.39 32.38
N SER A 224 11.37 5.71 31.10
CA SER A 224 10.15 6.42 30.66
C SER A 224 9.21 5.61 29.76
N GLY A 225 9.60 4.38 29.41
CA GLY A 225 8.87 3.47 28.52
C GLY A 225 8.78 3.87 27.05
N ARG A 226 9.09 5.14 26.73
CA ARG A 226 9.09 5.69 25.37
C ARG A 226 10.05 4.90 24.48
N SER A 227 9.62 4.61 23.26
CA SER A 227 10.47 3.97 22.25
C SER A 227 10.37 4.62 20.89
N HIS A 228 11.35 4.32 20.05
CA HIS A 228 11.45 4.76 18.68
C HIS A 228 11.71 3.55 17.78
N SER A 229 10.75 3.20 16.93
CA SER A 229 10.86 2.10 15.98
C SER A 229 10.91 2.59 14.53
N ASN A 230 12.01 2.24 13.85
CA ASN A 230 12.09 2.36 12.39
C ASN A 230 11.07 1.45 11.68
N GLY A 231 10.58 0.41 12.37
CA GLY A 231 9.46 -0.42 11.91
C GLY A 231 8.16 0.37 11.79
N VAL A 232 7.75 1.06 12.86
CA VAL A 232 6.55 1.93 12.88
C VAL A 232 6.61 3.00 11.78
N TYR A 233 7.75 3.69 11.63
CA TYR A 233 7.91 4.71 10.58
C TYR A 233 7.77 4.12 9.17
N ARG A 234 8.43 3.00 8.88
CA ARG A 234 8.31 2.30 7.59
C ARG A 234 6.89 1.76 7.37
N HIS A 235 6.21 1.25 8.40
CA HIS A 235 4.83 0.81 8.32
C HIS A 235 3.91 1.94 7.88
N ASN A 236 3.98 3.10 8.55
CA ASN A 236 3.17 4.27 8.19
C ASN A 236 3.43 4.76 6.76
N LEU A 237 4.69 4.76 6.31
CA LEU A 237 5.03 5.06 4.91
C LEU A 237 4.46 4.04 3.92
N ARG A 238 4.43 2.74 4.25
CA ARG A 238 3.79 1.70 3.42
C ARG A 238 2.27 1.90 3.34
N THR A 239 1.62 2.28 4.45
CA THR A 239 0.19 2.65 4.48
C THR A 239 -0.11 3.83 3.56
N VAL A 240 0.67 4.92 3.66
CA VAL A 240 0.50 6.12 2.81
C VAL A 240 0.77 5.79 1.35
N HIS A 241 1.82 5.02 1.04
CA HIS A 241 2.09 4.51 -0.31
C HIS A 241 0.90 3.71 -0.88
N GLY A 242 0.31 2.82 -0.09
CA GLY A 242 -0.86 2.02 -0.49
C GLY A 242 -2.07 2.89 -0.79
N LEU A 243 -2.44 3.78 0.13
CA LEU A 243 -3.57 4.70 -0.02
C LEU A 243 -3.44 5.61 -1.25
N LEU A 244 -2.28 6.25 -1.44
CA LEU A 244 -2.02 7.13 -2.58
C LEU A 244 -2.14 6.40 -3.93
N ASN A 245 -1.71 5.14 -4.01
CA ASN A 245 -1.84 4.35 -5.23
C ASN A 245 -3.27 3.82 -5.45
N ILE A 246 -3.97 3.41 -4.40
CA ILE A 246 -5.38 2.95 -4.48
C ILE A 246 -6.29 4.11 -4.90
N VAL A 247 -6.16 5.29 -4.29
CA VAL A 247 -6.96 6.47 -4.66
C VAL A 247 -6.51 7.02 -6.02
N GLY A 248 -5.21 7.27 -6.19
CA GLY A 248 -4.66 7.91 -7.38
C GLY A 248 -4.81 7.07 -8.65
N TRP A 249 -4.03 5.99 -8.74
CA TRP A 249 -4.04 5.11 -9.90
C TRP A 249 -5.24 4.15 -9.90
N GLY A 250 -5.59 3.58 -8.74
CA GLY A 250 -6.63 2.56 -8.60
C GLY A 250 -8.09 3.07 -8.62
N THR A 251 -8.34 4.38 -8.49
CA THR A 251 -9.69 4.96 -8.45
C THR A 251 -9.87 6.11 -9.42
N LEU A 252 -9.04 7.17 -9.33
CA LEU A 252 -9.26 8.39 -10.12
C LEU A 252 -9.02 8.18 -11.62
N LEU A 253 -8.03 7.38 -12.03
CA LEU A 253 -7.84 7.06 -13.45
C LEU A 253 -9.03 6.27 -14.05
N PRO A 254 -9.53 5.18 -13.42
CA PRO A 254 -10.79 4.53 -13.80
C PRO A 254 -12.00 5.47 -13.86
N VAL A 255 -12.23 6.29 -12.83
CA VAL A 255 -13.36 7.23 -12.78
C VAL A 255 -13.29 8.24 -13.94
N GLY A 256 -12.10 8.76 -14.25
CA GLY A 256 -11.91 9.61 -15.42
C GLY A 256 -12.23 8.90 -16.74
N VAL A 257 -11.93 7.61 -16.88
CA VAL A 257 -12.29 6.82 -18.08
C VAL A 257 -13.80 6.60 -18.17
N ILE A 258 -14.49 6.30 -17.05
CA ILE A 258 -15.96 6.19 -16.99
C ILE A 258 -16.62 7.51 -17.43
N ILE A 259 -16.12 8.66 -16.94
CA ILE A 259 -16.60 9.99 -17.34
C ILE A 259 -16.46 10.19 -18.86
N ALA A 260 -15.29 9.89 -19.44
CA ALA A 260 -15.05 10.06 -20.88
C ALA A 260 -15.85 9.09 -21.76
N ARG A 261 -16.23 7.90 -21.24
CA ARG A 261 -17.07 6.93 -21.94
C ARG A 261 -18.53 7.39 -22.01
N TYR A 262 -19.16 7.67 -20.87
CA TYR A 262 -20.63 7.82 -20.79
C TYR A 262 -21.18 9.25 -20.79
N PHE A 263 -20.34 10.26 -20.50
CA PHE A 263 -20.78 11.65 -20.35
C PHE A 263 -20.34 12.57 -21.50
N ARG A 264 -19.57 12.04 -22.46
CA ARG A 264 -18.99 12.79 -23.59
C ARG A 264 -20.02 13.22 -24.65
N ARG A 265 -21.00 12.37 -24.94
CA ARG A 265 -22.01 12.61 -26.00
C ARG A 265 -23.23 11.68 -25.88
N PHE A 266 -23.01 10.42 -25.49
CA PHE A 266 -24.05 9.42 -25.30
C PHE A 266 -23.60 8.44 -24.18
N PRO A 267 -24.51 7.95 -23.31
CA PRO A 267 -25.94 8.29 -23.24
C PRO A 267 -26.23 9.65 -22.63
N ILE A 268 -25.30 10.22 -21.87
CA ILE A 268 -25.42 11.54 -21.23
C ILE A 268 -24.50 12.51 -21.97
N GLN A 269 -24.98 13.73 -22.19
CA GLN A 269 -24.16 14.84 -22.70
C GLN A 269 -23.95 15.85 -21.57
N TYR A 270 -22.77 15.82 -20.95
CA TYR A 270 -22.40 16.76 -19.89
C TYR A 270 -21.36 17.75 -20.42
N PRO A 271 -21.62 19.07 -20.49
CA PRO A 271 -20.71 20.03 -21.12
C PRO A 271 -19.28 20.01 -20.57
N TRP A 272 -19.11 19.72 -19.28
CA TRP A 272 -17.82 19.74 -18.59
C TRP A 272 -17.13 18.36 -18.48
N TRP A 273 -17.56 17.36 -19.27
CA TRP A 273 -17.01 16.00 -19.22
C TRP A 273 -15.49 15.96 -19.44
N PHE A 274 -14.96 16.83 -20.30
CA PHE A 274 -13.54 16.84 -20.67
C PHE A 274 -12.69 17.38 -19.52
N GLN A 275 -13.14 18.49 -18.91
CA GLN A 275 -12.52 19.11 -17.74
C GLN A 275 -12.56 18.16 -16.54
N ALA A 276 -13.69 17.45 -16.33
CA ALA A 276 -13.82 16.44 -15.29
C ALA A 276 -12.88 15.25 -15.52
N HIS A 277 -12.85 14.68 -16.73
CA HIS A 277 -11.91 13.63 -17.13
C HIS A 277 -10.45 14.05 -16.88
N VAL A 278 -10.02 15.20 -17.41
CA VAL A 278 -8.63 15.69 -17.25
C VAL A 278 -8.29 15.94 -15.78
N SER A 279 -9.21 16.46 -14.98
CA SER A 279 -9.01 16.65 -13.53
C SER A 279 -8.81 15.33 -12.78
N CYS A 280 -9.57 14.29 -13.13
CA CYS A 280 -9.40 12.95 -12.59
C CYS A 280 -8.05 12.33 -13.01
N GLN A 281 -7.68 12.39 -14.30
CA GLN A 281 -6.40 11.85 -14.78
C GLN A 281 -5.20 12.57 -14.14
N LEU A 282 -5.21 13.91 -14.11
CA LEU A 282 -4.11 14.71 -13.56
C LEU A 282 -3.93 14.51 -12.05
N THR A 283 -5.03 14.51 -11.29
CA THR A 283 -4.98 14.23 -9.83
C THR A 283 -4.55 12.79 -9.56
N GLY A 284 -5.08 11.82 -10.31
CA GLY A 284 -4.72 10.41 -10.18
C GLY A 284 -3.24 10.15 -10.49
N TYR A 285 -2.71 10.78 -11.54
CA TYR A 285 -1.31 10.70 -11.93
C TYR A 285 -0.38 11.29 -10.85
N VAL A 286 -0.71 12.47 -10.30
CA VAL A 286 0.09 13.10 -9.23
C VAL A 286 0.10 12.26 -7.96
N LEU A 287 -1.07 11.79 -7.48
CA LEU A 287 -1.15 10.99 -6.26
C LEU A 287 -0.42 9.65 -6.40
N GLY A 288 -0.65 8.91 -7.49
CA GLY A 288 0.04 7.64 -7.74
C GLY A 288 1.54 7.82 -7.98
N THR A 289 1.99 8.91 -8.61
CA THR A 289 3.43 9.21 -8.74
C THR A 289 4.07 9.52 -7.39
N THR A 290 3.41 10.30 -6.52
CA THR A 290 3.89 10.51 -5.14
C THR A 290 3.95 9.19 -4.37
N GLY A 291 2.93 8.34 -4.51
CA GLY A 291 2.93 6.98 -3.96
C GLY A 291 4.10 6.15 -4.47
N TRP A 292 4.35 6.12 -5.78
CA TRP A 292 5.48 5.43 -6.42
C TRP A 292 6.84 5.92 -5.89
N ILE A 293 7.04 7.23 -5.73
CA ILE A 293 8.26 7.82 -5.15
C ILE A 293 8.49 7.32 -3.71
N ILE A 294 7.44 7.26 -2.89
CA ILE A 294 7.52 6.67 -1.52
C ILE A 294 7.87 5.18 -1.60
N GLY A 295 7.36 4.45 -2.60
CA GLY A 295 7.72 3.05 -2.88
C GLY A 295 9.21 2.88 -3.21
N LEU A 296 9.79 3.77 -4.02
CA LEU A 296 11.24 3.77 -4.31
C LEU A 296 12.07 4.04 -3.06
N TYR A 297 11.63 4.96 -2.20
CA TYR A 297 12.29 5.20 -0.90
C TYR A 297 12.19 3.97 0.01
N LEU A 298 11.01 3.35 0.14
CA LEU A 298 10.78 2.15 0.94
C LEU A 298 11.66 0.97 0.49
N GLY A 299 11.83 0.78 -0.81
CA GLY A 299 12.76 -0.22 -1.36
C GLY A 299 14.22 0.05 -0.98
N LYS A 300 14.67 1.32 -1.05
CA LYS A 300 16.03 1.72 -0.64
C LYS A 300 16.24 1.64 0.88
N ALA A 301 15.22 1.96 1.68
CA ALA A 301 15.22 1.85 3.14
C ALA A 301 15.14 0.39 3.63
N SER A 302 14.80 -0.55 2.74
CA SER A 302 14.63 -1.97 3.04
C SER A 302 15.67 -2.83 2.29
N LYS A 303 16.91 -2.34 2.06
CA LYS A 303 17.97 -3.05 1.30
C LYS A 303 18.06 -4.59 1.46
N PRO A 304 17.91 -5.20 2.66
CA PRO A 304 17.93 -6.66 2.82
C PRO A 304 16.73 -7.41 2.24
N TYR A 305 15.67 -6.70 1.86
CA TYR A 305 14.41 -7.23 1.33
C TYR A 305 13.90 -6.36 0.17
N SER A 306 14.11 -6.82 -1.06
CA SER A 306 13.53 -6.21 -2.26
C SER A 306 12.26 -6.94 -2.72
N PHE A 307 11.31 -6.19 -3.30
CA PHE A 307 10.12 -6.75 -3.93
C PHE A 307 10.20 -6.58 -5.46
N PRO A 308 11.16 -7.22 -6.16
CA PRO A 308 11.60 -6.83 -7.50
C PRO A 308 10.47 -6.80 -8.52
N ILE A 309 9.57 -7.78 -8.52
CA ILE A 309 8.45 -7.86 -9.49
C ILE A 309 7.43 -6.72 -9.27
N HIS A 310 7.07 -6.41 -8.02
CA HIS A 310 6.16 -5.30 -7.72
C HIS A 310 6.80 -3.94 -8.06
N ALA A 311 8.09 -3.77 -7.73
CA ALA A 311 8.84 -2.59 -8.13
C ALA A 311 8.90 -2.45 -9.66
N LEU A 312 9.26 -3.50 -10.39
CA LEU A 312 9.38 -3.53 -11.85
C LEU A 312 8.07 -3.16 -12.54
N ILE A 313 6.96 -3.80 -12.16
CA ILE A 313 5.62 -3.47 -12.69
C ILE A 313 5.30 -1.99 -12.41
N SER A 314 5.62 -1.49 -11.21
CA SER A 314 5.40 -0.08 -10.85
C SER A 314 6.22 0.92 -11.68
N HIS A 315 7.41 0.53 -12.19
CA HIS A 315 8.18 1.38 -13.11
C HIS A 315 7.51 1.45 -14.49
N PHE A 316 7.04 0.32 -15.03
CA PHE A 316 6.28 0.32 -16.28
C PHE A 316 4.97 1.11 -16.16
N LEU A 317 4.27 1.01 -15.03
CA LEU A 317 3.09 1.82 -14.73
C LEU A 317 3.38 3.33 -14.74
N PHE A 318 4.47 3.77 -14.09
CA PHE A 318 4.87 5.17 -14.12
C PHE A 318 5.17 5.67 -15.55
N VAL A 319 5.87 4.87 -16.36
CA VAL A 319 6.15 5.19 -17.77
C VAL A 319 4.85 5.28 -18.57
N PHE A 320 3.98 4.28 -18.48
CA PHE A 320 2.70 4.26 -19.20
C PHE A 320 1.77 5.41 -18.79
N ALA A 321 1.70 5.75 -17.49
CA ALA A 321 0.92 6.87 -17.00
C ALA A 321 1.51 8.22 -17.47
N THR A 322 2.84 8.37 -17.50
CA THR A 322 3.50 9.57 -18.04
C THR A 322 3.21 9.74 -19.54
N LEU A 323 3.31 8.65 -20.32
CA LEU A 323 2.96 8.59 -21.74
C LEU A 323 1.49 8.97 -21.99
N GLN A 324 0.58 8.58 -21.10
CA GLN A 324 -0.83 9.00 -21.15
C GLN A 324 -1.02 10.49 -20.86
N MET A 325 -0.33 11.05 -19.87
CA MET A 325 -0.41 12.50 -19.62
C MET A 325 0.16 13.33 -20.78
N LEU A 326 1.21 12.84 -21.45
CA LEU A 326 1.75 13.46 -22.67
C LEU A 326 0.77 13.41 -23.86
N ALA A 327 -0.15 12.43 -23.91
CA ALA A 327 -1.16 12.36 -24.96
C ALA A 327 -2.02 13.64 -25.03
N ILE A 328 -2.29 14.30 -23.90
CA ILE A 328 -3.01 15.59 -23.83
C ILE A 328 -2.28 16.67 -24.64
N ARG A 329 -0.94 16.66 -24.63
CA ARG A 329 -0.10 17.64 -25.34
C ARG A 329 0.21 17.26 -26.78
N LEU A 330 0.24 15.96 -27.09
CA LEU A 330 0.50 15.44 -28.44
C LEU A 330 -0.79 15.20 -29.24
N LYS A 331 -1.92 15.79 -28.82
CA LYS A 331 -3.21 15.66 -29.49
C LYS A 331 -3.21 16.44 -30.83
N PRO A 332 -3.39 15.77 -31.99
CA PRO A 332 -3.45 16.44 -33.30
C PRO A 332 -4.71 17.32 -33.46
N LYS A 333 -4.71 18.16 -34.50
CA LYS A 333 -5.91 18.91 -34.91
C LYS A 333 -6.96 17.95 -35.50
N PRO A 334 -8.26 18.33 -35.51
CA PRO A 334 -9.33 17.46 -36.00
C PRO A 334 -9.22 16.98 -37.46
N MET A 335 -8.41 17.65 -38.28
CA MET A 335 -8.22 17.33 -39.70
C MET A 335 -6.91 16.58 -40.00
N ASP A 336 -6.07 16.31 -38.99
CA ASP A 336 -4.79 15.62 -39.18
C ASP A 336 -5.02 14.09 -39.15
N GLU A 337 -4.56 13.33 -40.15
CA GLU A 337 -4.72 11.86 -40.19
C GLU A 337 -4.19 11.15 -38.93
N TYR A 338 -3.15 11.73 -38.32
CA TYR A 338 -2.55 11.30 -37.07
C TYR A 338 -3.54 11.22 -35.90
N ILE A 339 -4.70 11.89 -35.95
CA ILE A 339 -5.72 11.82 -34.89
C ILE A 339 -6.24 10.38 -34.68
N ARG A 340 -6.26 9.55 -35.75
CA ARG A 340 -6.68 8.15 -35.68
C ARG A 340 -5.64 7.29 -34.94
N TYR A 341 -4.36 7.49 -35.24
CA TYR A 341 -3.25 6.83 -34.56
C TYR A 341 -3.13 7.27 -33.09
N TRP A 342 -3.27 8.57 -32.82
CA TRP A 342 -3.33 9.13 -31.46
C TRP A 342 -4.44 8.51 -30.63
N ALA A 343 -5.66 8.38 -31.19
CA ALA A 343 -6.79 7.79 -30.49
C ALA A 343 -6.58 6.29 -30.21
N MET A 344 -6.06 5.53 -31.18
CA MET A 344 -5.72 4.12 -31.01
C MET A 344 -4.67 3.92 -29.90
N TYR A 345 -3.59 4.69 -29.93
CA TYR A 345 -2.55 4.70 -28.91
C TYR A 345 -3.12 5.03 -27.51
N HIS A 346 -3.86 6.14 -27.40
CA HIS A 346 -4.41 6.64 -26.14
C HIS A 346 -5.37 5.62 -25.51
N HIS A 347 -6.26 5.01 -26.29
CA HIS A 347 -7.18 3.99 -25.79
C HIS A 347 -6.49 2.66 -25.45
N LEU A 348 -5.63 2.13 -26.33
CA LEU A 348 -4.96 0.83 -26.11
C LEU A 348 -4.04 0.86 -24.89
N LEU A 349 -3.15 1.86 -24.82
CA LEU A 349 -2.24 2.04 -23.69
C LEU A 349 -3.02 2.35 -22.39
N GLY A 350 -4.20 2.97 -22.50
CA GLY A 350 -5.05 3.32 -21.36
C GLY A 350 -5.69 2.08 -20.72
N CYS A 351 -6.27 1.21 -21.55
CA CYS A 351 -6.80 -0.08 -21.10
C CYS A 351 -5.69 -0.98 -20.51
N ALA A 352 -4.52 -1.03 -21.15
CA ALA A 352 -3.37 -1.77 -20.63
C ALA A 352 -2.89 -1.21 -19.27
N LEU A 353 -2.79 0.11 -19.12
CA LEU A 353 -2.43 0.77 -17.88
C LEU A 353 -3.40 0.39 -16.73
N LEU A 354 -4.71 0.47 -16.95
CA LEU A 354 -5.72 0.12 -15.93
C LEU A 354 -5.64 -1.35 -15.50
N ALA A 355 -5.46 -2.29 -16.44
CA ALA A 355 -5.33 -3.71 -16.11
C ALA A 355 -4.08 -3.99 -15.25
N VAL A 356 -2.95 -3.39 -15.61
CA VAL A 356 -1.68 -3.58 -14.87
C VAL A 356 -1.71 -2.88 -13.50
N ILE A 357 -2.44 -1.76 -13.34
CA ILE A 357 -2.67 -1.11 -12.04
C ILE A 357 -3.34 -2.07 -11.06
N ILE A 358 -4.42 -2.74 -11.48
CA ILE A 358 -5.18 -3.66 -10.63
C ILE A 358 -4.30 -4.82 -10.15
N VAL A 359 -3.56 -5.45 -11.07
CA VAL A 359 -2.60 -6.54 -10.74
C VAL A 359 -1.54 -6.05 -9.75
N ASN A 360 -0.99 -4.85 -9.97
CA ASN A 360 0.07 -4.30 -9.13
C ASN A 360 -0.41 -3.93 -7.72
N ILE A 361 -1.63 -3.38 -7.60
CA ILE A 361 -2.24 -3.05 -6.29
C ILE A 361 -2.52 -4.34 -5.51
N PHE A 362 -3.08 -5.39 -6.12
CA PHE A 362 -3.24 -6.67 -5.44
C PHE A 362 -1.90 -7.26 -4.98
N ARG A 363 -0.85 -7.12 -5.79
CA ARG A 363 0.50 -7.56 -5.42
C ARG A 363 1.08 -6.74 -4.27
N GLY A 364 0.85 -5.42 -4.23
CA GLY A 364 1.22 -4.54 -3.12
C GLY A 364 0.47 -4.84 -1.82
N ILE A 365 -0.84 -5.14 -1.90
CA ILE A 365 -1.65 -5.53 -0.74
C ILE A 365 -1.15 -6.85 -0.14
N GLY A 366 -0.87 -7.86 -0.98
CA GLY A 366 -0.31 -9.14 -0.54
C GLY A 366 1.12 -9.06 0.02
N ILE A 367 1.82 -7.95 -0.23
CA ILE A 367 3.09 -7.59 0.40
C ILE A 367 2.87 -6.91 1.76
N PHE A 368 1.87 -6.02 1.85
CA PHE A 368 1.70 -5.11 2.98
C PHE A 368 1.13 -5.77 4.24
N THR A 369 0.11 -6.62 4.11
CA THR A 369 -0.55 -7.28 5.26
C THR A 369 -0.97 -8.72 4.96
N PRO A 370 -0.75 -9.68 5.88
CA PRO A 370 -1.37 -11.01 5.76
C PRO A 370 -2.91 -10.94 5.92
N ASN A 371 -3.40 -9.98 6.72
CA ASN A 371 -4.82 -9.75 6.91
C ASN A 371 -5.53 -9.33 5.61
N HIS A 372 -6.63 -10.00 5.29
CA HIS A 372 -7.42 -9.80 4.08
C HIS A 372 -8.26 -8.51 4.07
N THR A 373 -8.31 -7.70 5.13
CA THR A 373 -9.09 -6.44 5.16
C THR A 373 -8.81 -5.53 3.97
N TRP A 374 -7.54 -5.23 3.67
CA TRP A 374 -7.17 -4.39 2.52
C TRP A 374 -7.57 -5.01 1.18
N LYS A 375 -7.41 -6.34 1.04
CA LYS A 375 -7.84 -7.09 -0.15
C LYS A 375 -9.35 -7.03 -0.34
N ARG A 376 -10.14 -7.20 0.72
CA ARG A 376 -11.61 -7.10 0.71
C ARG A 376 -12.09 -5.69 0.39
N ALA A 377 -11.47 -4.66 0.98
CA ALA A 377 -11.79 -3.26 0.69
C ALA A 377 -11.54 -2.91 -0.78
N TYR A 378 -10.39 -3.32 -1.34
CA TYR A 378 -10.08 -3.08 -2.75
C TYR A 378 -10.98 -3.87 -3.72
N ILE A 379 -11.35 -5.11 -3.37
CA ILE A 379 -12.37 -5.87 -4.13
C ILE A 379 -13.73 -5.15 -4.11
N GLY A 380 -14.16 -4.63 -2.95
CA GLY A 380 -15.40 -3.86 -2.83
C GLY A 380 -15.40 -2.59 -3.69
N LEU A 381 -14.28 -1.86 -3.70
CA LEU A 381 -14.07 -0.69 -4.55
C LEU A 381 -14.16 -1.03 -6.05
N LEU A 382 -13.48 -2.09 -6.49
CA LEU A 382 -13.56 -2.56 -7.87
C LEU A 382 -14.98 -3.03 -8.24
N GLY A 383 -15.67 -3.71 -7.32
CA GLY A 383 -17.07 -4.09 -7.48
C GLY A 383 -18.01 -2.89 -7.64
N ALA A 384 -17.81 -1.83 -6.86
CA ALA A 384 -18.58 -0.59 -6.99
C ALA A 384 -18.33 0.12 -8.33
N LEU A 385 -17.08 0.23 -8.77
CA LEU A 385 -16.73 0.80 -10.09
C LEU A 385 -17.30 -0.04 -11.24
N ALA A 386 -17.27 -1.37 -11.12
CA ALA A 386 -17.87 -2.28 -12.10
C ALA A 386 -19.41 -2.15 -12.13
N LEU A 387 -20.07 -2.05 -10.97
CA LEU A 387 -21.53 -1.86 -10.86
C LEU A 387 -21.98 -0.52 -11.46
N ILE A 388 -21.25 0.57 -11.19
CA ILE A 388 -21.49 1.89 -11.80
C ILE A 388 -21.34 1.81 -13.32
N THR A 389 -20.29 1.14 -13.80
CA THR A 389 -20.04 0.94 -15.23
C THR A 389 -21.17 0.13 -15.89
N LEU A 390 -21.60 -0.96 -15.25
CA LEU A 390 -22.69 -1.82 -15.72
C LEU A 390 -24.03 -1.08 -15.75
N ALA A 391 -24.35 -0.29 -14.72
CA ALA A 391 -25.57 0.51 -14.68
C ALA A 391 -25.60 1.59 -15.78
N LEU A 392 -24.47 2.26 -16.03
CA LEU A 392 -24.32 3.21 -17.13
C LEU A 392 -24.39 2.52 -18.51
N GLU A 393 -23.83 1.32 -18.64
CA GLU A 393 -23.93 0.52 -19.87
C GLU A 393 -25.39 0.09 -20.13
N ILE A 394 -26.10 -0.45 -19.13
CA ILE A 394 -27.53 -0.81 -19.24
C ILE A 394 -28.37 0.42 -19.61
N PHE A 395 -28.12 1.58 -18.99
CA PHE A 395 -28.78 2.83 -19.36
C PHE A 395 -28.44 3.28 -20.80
N THR A 396 -27.22 3.01 -21.27
CA THR A 396 -26.79 3.25 -22.65
C THR A 396 -27.62 2.44 -23.64
N TRP A 397 -27.74 1.13 -23.40
CA TRP A 397 -28.54 0.23 -24.25
C TRP A 397 -30.04 0.52 -24.17
N ALA A 398 -30.59 0.77 -22.98
CA ALA A 398 -32.01 1.12 -22.81
C ALA A 398 -32.38 2.43 -23.52
N LYS A 399 -31.48 3.42 -23.53
CA LYS A 399 -31.66 4.67 -24.29
C LYS A 399 -31.49 4.47 -25.79
N PHE A 400 -30.61 3.55 -26.23
CA PHE A 400 -30.42 3.20 -27.63
C PHE A 400 -31.67 2.52 -28.23
N MET A 401 -32.19 1.47 -27.56
CA MET A 401 -33.40 0.76 -28.01
C MET A 401 -34.62 1.68 -28.09
N LYS A 402 -34.84 2.55 -27.10
CA LYS A 402 -35.93 3.55 -27.17
C LYS A 402 -35.76 4.58 -28.29
N GLY A 403 -34.56 4.74 -28.85
CA GLY A 403 -34.32 5.54 -30.05
C GLY A 403 -34.69 4.80 -31.34
N THR A 404 -34.48 3.48 -31.40
CA THR A 404 -34.87 2.67 -32.56
C THR A 404 -36.38 2.42 -32.60
N ASP A 405 -37.00 2.12 -31.46
CA ASP A 405 -38.45 1.82 -31.38
C ASP A 405 -39.35 3.02 -31.75
N GLY A 406 -38.78 4.24 -31.76
CA GLY A 406 -39.46 5.46 -32.19
C GLY A 406 -39.38 5.76 -33.69
N THR A 407 -38.80 4.86 -34.51
CA THR A 407 -38.51 5.13 -35.92
C THR A 407 -39.06 4.03 -36.85
N ASP A 408 -40.03 4.42 -37.68
CA ASP A 408 -40.78 3.67 -38.72
C ASP A 408 -41.93 2.73 -38.28
N PRO A 409 -42.94 2.46 -39.15
CA PRO A 409 -43.03 2.85 -40.58
C PRO A 409 -44.28 3.69 -40.93
N ASN A 410 -44.10 4.90 -41.47
CA ASN A 410 -45.17 5.54 -42.28
C ASN A 410 -44.65 6.56 -43.31
N ARG A 411 -43.91 6.09 -44.32
CA ARG A 411 -43.48 6.89 -45.47
C ARG A 411 -43.90 6.27 -46.82
N ASN A 412 -45.18 5.97 -46.98
CA ASN A 412 -45.76 5.66 -48.29
C ASN A 412 -47.23 6.06 -48.33
N GLY A 413 -47.58 7.20 -48.96
CA GLY A 413 -49.00 7.60 -49.00
C GLY A 413 -49.39 9.03 -49.39
N ASN A 414 -48.87 9.65 -50.46
CA ASN A 414 -49.72 10.45 -51.38
C ASN A 414 -49.04 10.95 -52.68
N LYS A 415 -49.53 10.39 -53.80
CA LYS A 415 -50.02 11.05 -55.04
C LYS A 415 -49.14 12.03 -55.85
N ASN A 416 -48.93 11.63 -57.10
CA ASN A 416 -48.55 12.46 -58.26
C ASN A 416 -49.59 13.54 -58.62
N LYS A 417 -49.12 14.67 -59.17
CA LYS A 417 -49.72 15.50 -60.26
C LYS A 417 -48.59 16.42 -60.78
N ILE A 418 -47.96 16.15 -61.93
CA ILE A 418 -48.37 16.44 -63.34
C ILE A 418 -48.12 17.92 -63.74
N GLY A 419 -47.36 18.14 -64.83
CA GLY A 419 -47.09 19.45 -65.46
C GLY A 419 -45.60 19.72 -65.79
N THR A 420 -44.93 18.94 -66.65
CA THR A 420 -44.75 19.14 -68.12
C THR A 420 -43.81 20.27 -68.58
N ASN A 421 -42.77 19.89 -69.33
CA ASN A 421 -41.88 20.70 -70.20
C ASN A 421 -40.92 21.68 -69.47
N SER A 422 -39.69 21.97 -69.96
CA SER A 422 -38.99 21.56 -71.19
C SER A 422 -37.47 21.40 -70.98
N SER A 423 -36.81 20.67 -71.89
CA SER A 423 -35.35 20.53 -72.05
C SER A 423 -35.02 20.76 -73.55
N PRO A 424 -33.75 20.89 -74.02
CA PRO A 424 -32.49 20.78 -73.29
C PRO A 424 -31.45 21.89 -73.58
N GLN A 425 -30.34 21.89 -72.84
CA GLN A 425 -29.03 21.80 -73.49
C GLN A 425 -27.97 21.10 -72.64
N THR A 426 -27.24 20.20 -73.29
CA THR A 426 -25.94 19.61 -72.93
C THR A 426 -24.92 20.70 -72.54
N GLN A 427 -23.86 20.44 -71.75
CA GLN A 427 -22.97 19.28 -71.84
C GLN A 427 -22.14 19.00 -70.56
N GLU A 428 -21.71 17.74 -70.41
CA GLU A 428 -20.50 17.18 -69.76
C GLU A 428 -19.61 18.13 -68.90
N VAL A 429 -19.29 17.91 -67.60
CA VAL A 429 -19.42 16.76 -66.66
C VAL A 429 -18.69 15.48 -67.09
N PRO A 430 -18.08 14.64 -66.21
CA PRO A 430 -17.60 14.85 -64.83
C PRO A 430 -16.04 14.99 -64.86
N GLN A 431 -15.14 14.62 -63.93
CA GLN A 431 -15.15 13.93 -62.61
C GLN A 431 -14.13 14.58 -61.65
N LEU A 432 -14.38 14.41 -60.36
CA LEU A 432 -13.47 13.71 -59.45
C LEU A 432 -14.30 12.55 -58.85
#